data_AF-A0A0G0W228-F1
#
_entry.id   AF-A0A0G0W228-F1
#
_cell.length_a   1.000
_cell.length_b   1.000
_cell.length_c   1.000
_cell.angle_alpha   90.00
_cell.angle_beta   90.00
_cell.angle_gamma   90.00
#
_symmetry.space_group_name_H-M   'P 1'
#
loop_
_entity.id
_entity.type
_entity.pdbx_description
1 polymer ?
#
loop_
_entity_poly.entity_id
_entity_poly.type
_entity_poly.pdbx_seq_one_letter_code
_entity_poly.pdbx_strand_id
1 'polypeptide(L)'
;MPTEFERASQERESRLMGAKLRYESCLAQMARQDRQGKPYVPSQDTLLWCQDERYKYGDNSVYTIIEPNFYSFGRLFYVLLQNDIHTKKDLAEITPHSLKMTRGIGGKSFSLILAARDIAIESL
;
A
#
# COMPACT_ATOMS: atom_id res chain seq x y z
N MET A 1 -3.34 25.11 -22.74
CA MET A 1 -3.18 23.64 -22.62
C MET A 1 -2.32 23.38 -21.39
N PRO A 2 -2.60 22.36 -20.56
CA PRO A 2 -1.75 22.05 -19.42
C PRO A 2 -0.36 21.60 -19.88
N THR A 3 0.66 22.05 -19.16
CA THR A 3 2.06 21.65 -19.32
C THR A 3 2.25 20.17 -18.97
N GLU A 4 3.37 19.58 -19.39
CA GLU A 4 3.71 18.19 -19.03
C GLU A 4 3.81 18.00 -17.52
N PHE A 5 4.34 18.99 -16.80
CA PHE A 5 4.39 18.99 -15.34
C PHE A 5 2.98 18.97 -14.72
N GLU A 6 2.07 19.80 -15.20
CA GLU A 6 0.68 19.84 -14.73
C GLU A 6 -0.07 18.54 -15.03
N ARG A 7 0.16 17.92 -16.18
CA ARG A 7 -0.40 16.60 -16.52
C ARG A 7 0.10 15.51 -15.58
N ALA A 8 1.41 15.43 -15.36
CA ALA A 8 2.00 14.46 -14.43
C ALA A 8 1.49 14.64 -12.99
N SER A 9 1.31 15.90 -12.56
CA SER A 9 0.74 16.23 -11.25
C SER A 9 -0.73 15.80 -11.15
N GLN A 10 -1.56 16.09 -12.16
CA GLN A 10 -2.97 15.68 -12.19
C GLN A 10 -3.14 14.16 -12.23
N GLU A 11 -2.31 13.46 -13.01
CA GLU A 11 -2.29 11.99 -13.03
C GLU A 11 -1.88 11.40 -11.68
N ARG A 12 -0.95 12.03 -10.98
CA ARG A 12 -0.56 11.63 -9.62
C ARG A 12 -1.72 11.84 -8.64
N GLU A 13 -2.34 13.01 -8.65
CA GLU A 13 -3.47 13.32 -7.77
C GLU A 13 -4.67 12.39 -8.02
N SER A 14 -4.99 12.11 -9.29
CA SER A 14 -6.05 11.18 -9.67
C SER A 14 -5.77 9.77 -9.14
N ARG A 15 -4.52 9.28 -9.30
CA ARG A 15 -4.09 7.99 -8.76
C ARG A 15 -4.18 7.95 -7.24
N LEU A 16 -3.73 8.99 -6.55
CA LEU A 16 -3.79 9.09 -5.09
C LEU A 16 -5.24 9.15 -4.57
N MET A 17 -6.13 9.87 -5.25
CA MET A 17 -7.55 9.90 -4.92
C MET A 17 -8.22 8.54 -5.12
N GLY A 18 -7.91 7.85 -6.21
CA GLY A 18 -8.35 6.47 -6.45
C GLY A 18 -7.86 5.51 -5.37
N ALA A 19 -6.58 5.58 -5.00
CA ALA A 19 -5.99 4.79 -3.93
C ALA A 19 -6.68 5.04 -2.58
N LYS A 20 -6.92 6.31 -2.25
CA LYS A 20 -7.53 6.74 -0.99
C LYS A 20 -8.95 6.21 -0.83
N LEU A 21 -9.80 6.39 -1.85
CA LEU A 21 -11.19 5.92 -1.81
C LEU A 21 -11.26 4.39 -1.64
N ARG A 22 -10.39 3.66 -2.32
CA ARG A 22 -10.31 2.19 -2.21
C ARG A 22 -9.82 1.75 -0.83
N TYR A 23 -8.84 2.46 -0.27
CA TYR A 23 -8.38 2.24 1.10
C TYR A 23 -9.49 2.47 2.14
N GLU A 24 -10.21 3.58 2.04
CA GLU A 24 -11.32 3.90 2.94
C GLU A 24 -12.44 2.87 2.84
N SER A 25 -12.75 2.41 1.63
CA SER A 25 -13.70 1.32 1.39
C SER A 25 -13.25 -0.01 2.02
N CYS A 26 -11.97 -0.36 1.85
CA CYS A 26 -11.34 -1.52 2.49
C CYS A 26 -11.46 -1.44 4.02
N LEU A 27 -11.13 -0.30 4.63
CA LEU A 27 -11.25 -0.11 6.09
C LEU A 27 -12.69 -0.27 6.56
N ALA A 28 -13.65 0.32 5.85
CA ALA A 28 -15.06 0.23 6.19
C ALA A 28 -15.56 -1.22 6.11
N GLN A 29 -15.10 -1.99 5.12
CA GLN A 29 -15.42 -3.41 4.99
C GLN A 29 -14.80 -4.26 6.11
N MET A 30 -13.53 -4.04 6.42
CA MET A 30 -12.85 -4.68 7.55
C MET A 30 -13.58 -4.44 8.87
N ALA A 31 -13.90 -3.18 9.17
CA ALA A 31 -14.60 -2.82 10.41
C ALA A 31 -15.99 -3.46 10.50
N ARG A 32 -16.69 -3.63 9.36
CA ARG A 32 -17.98 -4.34 9.31
C ARG A 32 -17.81 -5.84 9.56
N GLN A 33 -16.81 -6.48 8.97
CA GLN A 33 -16.56 -7.92 9.14
C GLN A 33 -16.07 -8.26 10.55
N ASP A 34 -15.23 -7.41 11.14
CA ASP A 34 -14.79 -7.51 12.54
C ASP A 34 -15.96 -7.45 13.52
N ARG A 35 -16.88 -6.48 13.35
CA ARG A 35 -18.13 -6.40 14.11
C ARG A 35 -19.04 -7.63 13.95
N GLN A 36 -18.91 -8.36 12.84
CA GLN A 36 -19.67 -9.57 12.55
C GLN A 36 -18.93 -10.85 12.97
N GLY A 37 -17.70 -10.75 13.51
CA GLY A 37 -16.85 -11.90 13.83
C GLY A 37 -16.46 -12.73 12.61
N LYS A 38 -16.48 -12.13 11.41
CA LYS A 38 -16.18 -12.81 10.15
C LYS A 38 -14.75 -12.52 9.69
N PRO A 39 -14.08 -13.47 9.02
CA PRO A 39 -12.81 -13.22 8.37
C PRO A 39 -12.95 -12.06 7.37
N TYR A 40 -11.95 -11.20 7.30
CA TYR A 40 -11.89 -10.17 6.28
C TYR A 40 -11.77 -10.82 4.90
N VAL A 41 -12.61 -10.38 3.97
CA VAL A 41 -12.56 -10.80 2.57
C VAL A 41 -12.33 -9.54 1.73
N PRO A 42 -11.20 -9.45 1.00
CA PRO A 42 -10.93 -8.32 0.12
C PRO A 42 -12.02 -8.13 -0.92
N SER A 43 -12.34 -6.88 -1.26
CA SER A 43 -13.21 -6.61 -2.39
C SER A 43 -12.51 -6.92 -3.72
N GLN A 44 -13.29 -7.16 -4.76
CA GLN A 44 -12.78 -7.36 -6.12
C GLN A 44 -11.93 -6.16 -6.58
N ASP A 45 -12.30 -4.94 -6.18
CA ASP A 45 -11.55 -3.72 -6.44
C ASP A 45 -10.16 -3.70 -5.79
N THR A 46 -10.01 -4.25 -4.58
CA THR A 46 -8.72 -4.38 -3.92
C THR A 46 -7.85 -5.42 -4.62
N LEU A 47 -8.44 -6.53 -5.06
CA LEU A 47 -7.72 -7.60 -5.76
C LEU A 47 -7.24 -7.17 -7.14
N LEU A 48 -8.08 -6.48 -7.92
CA LEU A 48 -7.70 -5.93 -9.23
C LEU A 48 -6.52 -4.97 -9.11
N TRP A 49 -6.45 -4.18 -8.03
CA TRP A 49 -5.34 -3.27 -7.80
C TRP A 49 -4.03 -3.98 -7.43
N CYS A 50 -4.09 -5.03 -6.61
CA CYS A 50 -2.93 -5.88 -6.39
C CYS A 50 -2.42 -6.50 -7.70
N GLN A 51 -3.34 -6.84 -8.61
CA GLN A 51 -3.02 -7.34 -9.95
C GLN A 51 -2.40 -6.26 -10.84
N ASP A 52 -2.90 -5.03 -10.83
CA ASP A 52 -2.36 -3.92 -11.64
C ASP A 52 -0.92 -3.57 -11.25
N GLU A 53 -0.62 -3.48 -9.95
CA GLU A 53 0.74 -3.21 -9.48
C GLU A 53 1.67 -4.42 -9.72
N ARG A 54 1.17 -5.66 -9.59
CA ARG A 54 1.92 -6.86 -10.02
C ARG A 54 2.17 -6.87 -11.52
N TYR A 55 1.22 -6.46 -12.33
CA TYR A 55 1.38 -6.39 -13.78
C TYR A 55 2.46 -5.37 -14.16
N LYS A 56 2.53 -4.26 -13.42
CA LYS A 56 3.49 -3.18 -13.67
C LYS A 56 4.91 -3.50 -13.19
N TYR A 57 5.06 -4.14 -12.03
CA TYR A 57 6.37 -4.34 -11.38
C TYR A 57 6.80 -5.80 -11.26
N GLY A 58 5.97 -6.76 -11.66
CA GLY A 58 6.25 -8.20 -11.59
C GLY A 58 6.60 -8.67 -10.17
N ASP A 59 7.55 -9.60 -10.09
CA ASP A 59 8.08 -10.12 -8.81
C ASP A 59 8.89 -9.10 -8.00
N ASN A 60 9.23 -7.95 -8.60
CA ASN A 60 9.89 -6.86 -7.89
C ASN A 60 8.89 -5.94 -7.16
N SER A 61 7.59 -6.18 -7.33
CA SER A 61 6.54 -5.44 -6.64
C SER A 61 6.61 -5.64 -5.13
N VAL A 62 6.51 -4.55 -4.36
CA VAL A 62 6.43 -4.62 -2.89
C VAL A 62 5.21 -5.40 -2.41
N TYR A 63 4.16 -5.48 -3.24
CA TYR A 63 2.91 -6.12 -2.87
C TYR A 63 3.00 -7.64 -2.80
N THR A 64 4.01 -8.28 -3.44
CA THR A 64 4.24 -9.72 -3.30
C THR A 64 4.58 -10.11 -1.87
N ILE A 65 5.13 -9.17 -1.08
CA ILE A 65 5.53 -9.39 0.32
C ILE A 65 4.32 -9.24 1.26
N ILE A 66 3.37 -8.36 0.90
CA ILE A 66 2.33 -7.89 1.82
C ILE A 66 1.02 -8.69 1.62
N GLU A 67 0.79 -9.22 0.40
CA GLU A 67 -0.42 -9.96 0.00
C GLU A 67 -0.78 -11.15 0.91
N PRO A 68 0.16 -11.91 1.52
CA PRO A 68 -0.19 -13.06 2.36
C PRO A 68 -0.99 -12.70 3.63
N ASN A 69 -1.01 -11.43 4.06
CA ASN A 69 -1.56 -11.02 5.37
C ASN A 69 -2.63 -9.90 5.24
N PHE A 70 -3.73 -10.20 4.54
CA PHE A 70 -4.79 -9.25 4.17
C PHE A 70 -5.39 -8.40 5.31
N TYR A 71 -5.38 -8.88 6.56
CA TYR A 71 -5.91 -8.16 7.73
C TYR A 71 -5.16 -6.87 8.10
N SER A 72 -3.97 -6.64 7.54
CA SER A 72 -3.19 -5.41 7.76
C SER A 72 -3.01 -4.59 6.47
N PHE A 73 -3.52 -5.13 5.36
CA PHE A 73 -3.08 -4.82 4.02
C PHE A 73 -3.53 -3.42 3.59
N GLY A 74 -4.81 -3.07 3.77
CA GLY A 74 -5.33 -1.79 3.29
C GLY A 74 -4.55 -0.58 3.83
N ARG A 75 -4.21 -0.57 5.12
CA ARG A 75 -3.48 0.54 5.75
C ARG A 75 -2.01 0.58 5.36
N LEU A 76 -1.36 -0.58 5.31
CA LEU A 76 0.02 -0.67 4.85
C LEU A 76 0.12 -0.18 3.39
N PHE A 77 -0.77 -0.69 2.56
CA PHE A 77 -0.86 -0.40 1.13
C PHE A 77 -1.04 1.09 0.86
N TYR A 78 -1.99 1.74 1.54
CA TYR A 78 -2.23 3.16 1.41
C TYR A 78 -1.01 4.00 1.82
N VAL A 79 -0.35 3.62 2.91
CA VAL A 79 0.87 4.30 3.37
C VAL A 79 1.99 4.16 2.36
N LEU A 80 2.22 2.96 1.81
CA LEU A 80 3.27 2.74 0.82
C LEU A 80 3.04 3.58 -0.44
N LEU A 81 1.80 3.63 -0.93
CA LEU A 81 1.40 4.46 -2.07
C LEU A 81 1.54 5.96 -1.82
N GLN A 82 1.17 6.44 -0.64
CA GLN A 82 1.33 7.86 -0.31
C GLN A 82 2.79 8.31 -0.33
N ASN A 83 3.73 7.38 -0.18
CA ASN A 83 5.16 7.65 -0.17
C ASN A 83 5.84 7.18 -1.47
N ASP A 84 5.06 6.88 -2.52
CA ASP A 84 5.56 6.44 -3.83
C ASP A 84 6.45 5.18 -3.75
N ILE A 85 6.12 4.25 -2.84
CA ILE A 85 6.86 2.99 -2.61
C ILE A 85 6.16 1.86 -3.36
N HIS A 86 6.78 1.39 -4.45
CA HIS A 86 6.17 0.41 -5.35
C HIS A 86 6.99 -0.88 -5.46
N THR A 87 8.29 -0.78 -5.29
CA THR A 87 9.22 -1.91 -5.47
C THR A 87 9.84 -2.36 -4.16
N LYS A 88 10.40 -3.57 -4.16
CA LYS A 88 11.21 -4.10 -3.05
C LYS A 88 12.39 -3.19 -2.74
N LYS A 89 13.02 -2.63 -3.78
CA LYS A 89 14.11 -1.67 -3.65
C LYS A 89 13.66 -0.39 -2.94
N ASP A 90 12.54 0.20 -3.37
CA ASP A 90 12.00 1.40 -2.71
C ASP A 90 11.73 1.13 -1.23
N LEU A 91 11.18 -0.04 -0.90
CA LEU A 91 10.91 -0.43 0.47
C LEU A 91 12.19 -0.67 1.29
N ALA A 92 13.21 -1.29 0.71
CA ALA A 92 14.50 -1.57 1.34
C ALA A 92 15.27 -0.28 1.72
N GLU A 93 15.17 0.75 0.86
CA GLU A 93 15.82 2.05 1.03
C GLU A 93 15.19 2.93 2.12
N ILE A 94 13.96 2.62 2.54
CA ILE A 94 13.31 3.35 3.63
C ILE A 94 14.05 3.10 4.94
N THR A 95 14.38 4.19 5.62
CA THR A 95 14.97 4.08 6.97
C THR A 95 13.85 3.99 8.01
N PRO A 96 14.05 3.25 9.12
CA PRO A 96 13.12 3.25 10.24
C PRO A 96 12.82 4.65 10.78
N HIS A 97 13.78 5.58 10.66
CA HIS A 97 13.60 6.98 11.01
C HIS A 97 12.61 7.68 10.06
N SER A 98 12.82 7.59 8.74
CA SER A 98 11.91 8.17 7.75
C SER A 98 10.47 7.65 7.90
N LEU A 99 10.34 6.35 8.18
CA LEU A 99 9.05 5.71 8.40
C LEU A 99 8.33 6.22 9.66
N LYS A 100 9.05 6.53 10.75
CA LYS A 100 8.43 7.15 11.94
C LYS A 100 7.93 8.57 11.68
N MET A 101 8.54 9.28 10.73
CA MET A 101 8.18 10.65 10.38
C MET A 101 6.99 10.71 9.41
N THR A 102 6.64 9.60 8.76
CA THR A 102 5.49 9.51 7.87
C THR A 102 4.18 9.64 8.65
N ARG A 103 3.41 10.71 8.36
CA ARG A 103 2.07 10.91 8.94
C ARG A 103 1.16 9.72 8.66
N GLY A 104 0.47 9.25 9.69
CA GLY A 104 -0.54 8.18 9.55
C GLY A 104 -0.03 6.77 9.86
N ILE A 105 1.26 6.58 10.11
CA ILE A 105 1.83 5.30 10.56
C ILE A 105 1.75 5.21 12.08
N GLY A 106 0.83 4.37 12.58
CA GLY A 106 0.77 4.02 14.00
C GLY A 106 1.71 2.85 14.34
N GLY A 107 1.93 2.58 15.62
CA GLY A 107 2.90 1.55 16.08
C GLY A 107 2.73 0.16 15.45
N LYS A 108 1.49 -0.32 15.28
CA LYS A 108 1.22 -1.62 14.61
C LYS A 108 1.60 -1.62 13.12
N SER A 109 1.28 -0.54 12.40
CA SER A 109 1.65 -0.39 10.98
C SER A 109 3.15 -0.22 10.80
N PHE A 110 3.81 0.46 11.73
CA PHE A 110 5.26 0.64 11.74
C PHE A 110 5.97 -0.72 11.80
N SER A 111 5.63 -1.58 12.76
CA SER A 111 6.24 -2.91 12.90
C SER A 111 6.03 -3.79 11.67
N LEU A 112 4.85 -3.71 11.04
CA LEU A 112 4.54 -4.47 9.84
C LEU A 112 5.32 -4.00 8.61
N ILE A 113 5.49 -2.69 8.42
CA ILE A 113 6.30 -2.15 7.32
C ILE A 113 7.77 -2.51 7.52
N LEU A 114 8.28 -2.49 8.76
CA LEU A 114 9.63 -2.95 9.05
C LEU A 114 9.81 -4.44 8.71
N ALA A 115 8.88 -5.30 9.11
CA ALA A 115 8.94 -6.72 8.77
C ALA A 115 8.88 -6.95 7.24
N ALA A 116 8.00 -6.23 6.53
CA ALA A 116 7.95 -6.29 5.07
C ALA A 116 9.25 -5.78 4.42
N ARG A 117 9.88 -4.77 5.01
CA ARG A 117 11.17 -4.23 4.55
C ARG A 117 12.29 -5.24 4.72
N ASP A 118 12.33 -5.95 5.83
CA ASP A 118 13.37 -6.96 6.07
C ASP A 118 13.26 -8.10 5.03
N ILE A 119 12.03 -8.55 4.72
CA ILE A 119 11.77 -9.49 3.61
C ILE A 119 12.18 -8.90 2.25
N ALA A 120 11.95 -7.60 2.03
CA ALA A 120 12.36 -6.94 0.80
C ALA A 120 13.89 -6.93 0.65
N ILE A 121 14.64 -6.68 1.73
CA ILE A 121 16.11 -6.72 1.73
C ILE A 121 16.63 -8.13 1.47
N GLU A 122 16.02 -9.15 2.07
CA GLU A 122 16.41 -10.55 1.87
C GLU A 122 16.14 -11.07 0.46
N SER A 123 15.27 -10.39 -0.31
CA SER A 123 14.84 -10.82 -1.64
C SER A 123 15.43 -10.01 -2.80
N LEU A 124 16.41 -9.13 -2.52
CA LEU A 124 17.22 -8.39 -3.49
C LEU A 124 18.57 -9.09 -3.72
#